data_AF-A0A933Q712-F1
#
_entry.id   AF-A0A933Q712-F1
#
_cell.length_a   1.000
_cell.length_b   1.000
_cell.length_c   1.000
_cell.angle_alpha   90.00
_cell.angle_beta   90.00
_cell.angle_gamma   90.00
#
_symmetry.space_group_name_H-M   'P 1'
#
loop_
_entity.id
_entity.type
_entity.pdbx_description
1 polymer ?
#
loop_
_entity_poly.entity_id
_entity_poly.type
_entity_poly.pdbx_seq_one_letter_code
_entity_poly.pdbx_strand_id
1 'polypeptide(L)'
;MKHLYQEAISVATAVINEWDPYDLIAGGAPKDEYEGEVSRIVAKARDAHTPEALARLVSEAFSSSFEPERFSVETCLPVASRLFEELQTHGFLERKP
;
A
#
# COMPACT_ATOMS: atom_id res chain seq x y z
N MET A 1 7.22 -2.60 18.74
CA MET A 1 7.61 -2.64 17.31
C MET A 1 6.94 -3.78 16.55
N LYS A 2 7.03 -5.05 16.97
CA LYS A 2 6.40 -6.18 16.25
C LYS A 2 4.88 -6.03 16.06
N HIS A 3 4.14 -5.59 17.08
CA HIS A 3 2.68 -5.39 16.98
C HIS A 3 2.30 -4.31 15.97
N LEU A 4 2.91 -3.13 16.06
CA LEU A 4 2.65 -2.00 15.16
C LEU A 4 2.98 -2.32 13.69
N TYR A 5 4.01 -3.14 13.45
CA TYR A 5 4.33 -3.60 12.10
C TYR A 5 3.27 -4.56 11.55
N GLN A 6 2.79 -5.51 12.36
CA GLN A 6 1.72 -6.42 11.95
C GLN A 6 0.40 -5.68 11.71
N GLU A 7 0.10 -4.66 12.52
CA GLU A 7 -1.04 -3.78 12.30
C GLU A 7 -0.92 -3.01 10.98
N ALA A 8 0.26 -2.45 10.69
CA ALA A 8 0.51 -1.77 9.41
C ALA A 8 0.37 -2.70 8.21
N ILE A 9 0.83 -3.95 8.32
CA ILE A 9 0.59 -4.98 7.29
C ILE A 9 -0.92 -5.20 7.12
N SER A 10 -1.66 -5.42 8.20
CA SER A 10 -3.11 -5.64 8.13
C SER A 10 -3.87 -4.47 7.51
N VAL A 11 -3.51 -3.23 7.88
CA VAL A 11 -4.10 -2.01 7.32
C VAL A 11 -3.78 -1.89 5.83
N ALA A 12 -2.52 -2.08 5.46
CA ALA A 12 -2.10 -2.02 4.07
C ALA A 12 -2.76 -3.10 3.22
N THR A 13 -2.86 -4.34 3.72
CA THR A 13 -3.58 -5.42 3.05
C THR A 13 -5.04 -5.06 2.83
N ALA A 14 -5.74 -4.48 3.81
CA ALA A 14 -7.14 -4.09 3.63
C ALA A 14 -7.31 -3.03 2.53
N VAL A 15 -6.49 -1.98 2.56
CA VAL A 15 -6.55 -0.90 1.55
C VAL A 15 -6.23 -1.41 0.15
N ILE A 16 -5.21 -2.26 0.01
CA ILE A 16 -4.79 -2.80 -1.29
C ILE A 16 -5.79 -3.83 -1.83
N ASN A 17 -6.33 -4.71 -0.99
CA ASN A 17 -7.36 -5.66 -1.39
C ASN A 17 -8.68 -5.00 -1.80
N GLU A 18 -8.97 -3.81 -1.28
CA GLU A 18 -10.13 -3.03 -1.73
C GLU A 18 -9.85 -2.26 -3.03
N TRP A 19 -8.58 -1.89 -3.28
CA TRP A 19 -8.18 -1.29 -4.54
C TRP A 19 -8.20 -2.31 -5.68
N ASP A 20 -7.77 -3.55 -5.41
CA ASP A 20 -7.89 -4.74 -6.28
C ASP A 20 -7.70 -4.45 -7.77
N PRO A 21 -6.50 -3.98 -8.20
CA PRO A 21 -6.31 -3.40 -9.54
C PRO A 21 -6.55 -4.37 -10.71
N TYR A 22 -6.73 -5.66 -10.41
CA TYR A 22 -6.97 -6.73 -11.38
C TYR A 22 -8.23 -7.54 -11.07
N ASP A 23 -9.08 -7.08 -10.15
CA ASP A 23 -10.27 -7.81 -9.69
C ASP A 23 -9.94 -9.25 -9.23
N LEU A 24 -8.74 -9.49 -8.67
CA LEU A 24 -8.32 -10.83 -8.24
C LEU A 24 -9.08 -11.24 -6.98
N ILE A 25 -9.19 -10.33 -6.01
CA ILE A 25 -9.93 -10.58 -4.78
C ILE A 25 -11.41 -10.73 -5.09
N ALA A 26 -11.97 -9.85 -5.91
CA ALA A 26 -13.34 -9.95 -6.40
C ALA A 26 -13.57 -11.25 -7.21
N GLY A 27 -12.55 -11.71 -7.94
CA GLY A 27 -12.52 -12.97 -8.68
C GLY A 27 -12.42 -14.23 -7.83
N GLY A 28 -12.27 -14.09 -6.50
CA GLY A 28 -12.21 -15.21 -5.56
C GLY A 28 -10.80 -15.68 -5.20
N ALA A 29 -9.77 -14.89 -5.54
CA ALA A 29 -8.42 -15.15 -5.06
C ALA A 29 -8.34 -15.05 -3.52
N PRO A 30 -7.34 -15.70 -2.91
CA PRO A 30 -7.07 -15.56 -1.48
C PRO A 30 -6.85 -14.10 -1.02
N LYS A 31 -7.12 -13.79 0.25
CA LYS A 31 -6.97 -12.43 0.81
C LYS A 31 -5.51 -11.97 0.95
N ASP A 32 -4.56 -12.88 0.79
CA ASP A 32 -3.12 -12.65 0.82
C ASP A 32 -2.51 -12.56 -0.58
N GLU A 33 -3.32 -12.46 -1.66
CA GLU A 33 -2.86 -12.37 -3.05
C GLU A 33 -1.79 -11.27 -3.26
N TYR A 34 -1.92 -10.13 -2.59
CA TYR A 34 -0.99 -8.99 -2.69
C TYR A 34 0.03 -8.91 -1.52
N GLU A 35 0.30 -10.01 -0.81
CA GLU A 35 1.17 -9.99 0.38
C GLU A 35 2.60 -9.49 0.09
N GLY A 36 3.11 -9.79 -1.11
CA GLY A 36 4.46 -9.41 -1.54
C GLY A 36 4.57 -7.90 -1.73
N GLU A 37 3.59 -7.30 -2.41
CA GLU A 37 3.50 -5.87 -2.65
C GLU A 37 3.31 -5.12 -1.34
N VAL A 38 2.36 -5.57 -0.51
CA VAL A 38 2.09 -4.99 0.82
C VAL A 38 3.36 -5.00 1.67
N SER A 39 4.08 -6.13 1.72
CA SER A 39 5.31 -6.25 2.51
C SER A 39 6.39 -5.26 2.05
N ARG A 40 6.56 -5.07 0.73
CA ARG A 40 7.52 -4.11 0.17
C ARG A 40 7.15 -2.67 0.49
N ILE A 41 5.86 -2.33 0.42
CA ILE A 41 5.36 -0.99 0.74
C ILE A 41 5.59 -0.69 2.22
N VAL A 42 5.10 -1.55 3.13
CA VAL A 42 5.18 -1.31 4.59
C VAL A 42 6.63 -1.26 5.09
N ALA A 43 7.52 -2.06 4.50
CA ALA A 43 8.94 -2.05 4.86
C ALA A 43 9.63 -0.68 4.64
N LYS A 44 9.13 0.13 3.70
CA LYS A 44 9.68 1.45 3.34
C LYS A 44 8.76 2.62 3.71
N ALA A 45 7.52 2.35 4.13
CA ALA A 45 6.49 3.38 4.29
C ALA A 45 6.85 4.47 5.32
N ARG A 46 7.67 4.17 6.34
CA ARG A 46 8.12 5.17 7.33
C ARG A 46 9.01 6.27 6.74
N ASP A 47 9.66 6.00 5.62
CA ASP A 47 10.49 6.96 4.90
C ASP A 47 9.66 7.82 3.93
N ALA A 48 8.40 7.43 3.69
CA ALA A 48 7.45 8.20 2.90
C ALA A 48 6.71 9.21 3.79
N HIS A 49 7.07 10.49 3.67
CA HIS A 49 6.49 11.57 4.47
C HIS A 49 5.35 12.33 3.79
N THR A 50 4.94 11.91 2.59
CA THR A 50 3.81 12.46 1.84
C THR A 50 3.09 11.36 1.08
N PRO A 51 1.80 11.56 0.71
CA PRO A 51 1.07 10.65 -0.15
C PRO A 51 1.78 10.35 -1.47
N GLU A 52 2.44 11.33 -2.10
CA GLU A 52 3.18 11.15 -3.35
C GLU A 52 4.44 10.30 -3.15
N ALA A 53 5.09 10.39 -1.99
CA ALA A 53 6.19 9.50 -1.64
C ALA A 53 5.71 8.07 -1.46
N LEU A 54 4.54 7.88 -0.85
CA LEU A 54 3.94 6.54 -0.73
C LEU A 54 3.44 6.02 -2.08
N ALA A 55 2.95 6.88 -2.96
CA ALA A 55 2.53 6.52 -4.31
C ALA A 55 3.69 5.99 -5.15
N ARG A 56 4.91 6.53 -4.98
CA ARG A 56 6.12 5.95 -5.57
C ARG A 56 6.39 4.53 -5.07
N LEU A 57 6.23 4.27 -3.77
CA LEU A 57 6.41 2.93 -3.21
C LEU A 57 5.37 1.93 -3.75
N VAL A 58 4.09 2.34 -3.85
CA VAL A 58 3.01 1.51 -4.43
C VAL A 58 3.31 1.23 -5.91
N SER A 59 3.63 2.28 -6.67
CA SER A 59 4.02 2.19 -8.08
C SER A 59 5.17 1.22 -8.30
N GLU A 60 6.26 1.33 -7.54
CA GLU A 60 7.42 0.43 -7.61
C GLU A 60 7.04 -1.02 -7.26
N ALA A 61 6.26 -1.22 -6.19
CA ALA A 61 5.88 -2.55 -5.72
C ALA A 61 5.04 -3.30 -6.77
N PHE A 62 4.04 -2.63 -7.35
CA PHE A 62 3.16 -3.23 -8.35
C PHE A 62 3.81 -3.33 -9.73
N SER A 63 4.59 -2.33 -10.17
CA SER A 63 5.32 -2.42 -11.45
C SER A 63 6.36 -3.53 -11.47
N SER A 64 6.87 -3.96 -10.30
CA SER A 64 7.84 -5.04 -10.23
C SER A 64 7.22 -6.44 -10.38
N SER A 65 5.93 -6.56 -10.08
CA SER A 65 5.19 -7.84 -10.11
C SER A 65 4.21 -7.93 -11.29
N PHE A 66 3.79 -6.79 -11.84
CA PHE A 66 2.77 -6.66 -12.87
C PHE A 66 3.25 -5.76 -14.03
N GLU A 67 2.35 -5.35 -14.91
CA GLU A 67 2.63 -4.48 -16.06
C GLU A 67 3.02 -3.05 -15.62
N PRO A 68 4.28 -2.62 -15.77
CA PRO A 68 4.74 -1.31 -15.29
C PRO A 68 3.97 -0.12 -15.86
N GLU A 69 3.42 -0.26 -17.08
CA GLU A 69 2.70 0.79 -17.79
C GLU A 69 1.38 1.18 -17.09
N ARG A 70 0.84 0.31 -16.24
CA ARG A 70 -0.41 0.55 -15.50
C ARG A 70 -0.21 1.26 -14.17
N PHE A 71 1.00 1.23 -13.62
CA PHE A 71 1.27 1.65 -12.24
C PHE A 71 2.13 2.91 -12.17
N SER A 72 1.74 3.95 -12.90
CA SER A 72 2.37 5.26 -12.76
C SER A 72 2.12 5.84 -11.35
N VAL A 73 2.98 6.75 -10.90
CA VAL A 73 2.79 7.46 -9.62
C VAL A 73 1.44 8.18 -9.57
N GLU A 74 1.02 8.80 -10.68
CA GLU A 74 -0.26 9.49 -10.79
C GLU A 74 -1.44 8.52 -10.62
N THR A 75 -1.38 7.36 -11.27
CA THR A 75 -2.41 6.31 -11.16
C THR A 75 -2.47 5.70 -9.76
N CYS A 76 -1.32 5.57 -9.08
CA CYS A 76 -1.24 5.03 -7.73
C CYS A 76 -1.57 6.05 -6.63
N LEU A 77 -1.64 7.35 -6.96
CA LEU A 77 -1.82 8.40 -5.95
C LEU A 77 -3.13 8.25 -5.15
N PRO A 78 -4.30 7.95 -5.74
CA PRO A 78 -5.53 7.83 -4.96
C PRO A 78 -5.48 6.74 -3.89
N VAL A 79 -5.00 5.54 -4.24
CA VAL A 79 -4.85 4.43 -3.26
C VAL A 79 -3.74 4.73 -2.25
N ALA A 80 -2.65 5.37 -2.68
CA ALA A 80 -1.57 5.75 -1.78
C ALA A 80 -1.97 6.84 -0.78
N SER A 81 -2.78 7.82 -1.19
CA SER A 81 -3.33 8.83 -0.27
C SER A 81 -4.20 8.19 0.80
N ARG A 82 -5.09 7.28 0.40
CA ARG A 82 -5.90 6.52 1.36
C ARG A 82 -5.02 5.70 2.30
N LEU A 83 -4.06 4.96 1.77
CA LEU A 83 -3.13 4.16 2.58
C LEU A 83 -2.34 5.03 3.57
N PHE A 84 -1.89 6.20 3.13
CA PHE A 84 -1.15 7.14 3.96
C PHE A 84 -1.98 7.62 5.15
N GLU A 85 -3.24 8.00 4.90
CA GLU A 85 -4.20 8.42 5.94
C GLU A 85 -4.50 7.31 6.95
N GLU A 86 -4.70 6.07 6.47
CA GLU A 86 -4.94 4.91 7.33
C GLU A 86 -3.72 4.58 8.20
N LEU A 87 -2.52 4.57 7.61
CA LEU A 87 -1.29 4.33 8.35
C LEU A 87 -0.99 5.45 9.37
N GLN A 88 -1.41 6.69 9.10
CA GLN A 88 -1.36 7.78 10.09
C GLN A 88 -2.38 7.58 11.22
N THR A 89 -3.61 7.19 10.87
CA THR A 89 -4.70 6.94 11.83
C THR A 89 -4.33 5.84 12.82
N HIS A 90 -3.64 4.81 12.34
CA HIS A 90 -3.13 3.69 13.13
C HIS A 90 -1.74 3.93 13.75
N GLY A 91 -1.22 5.16 13.67
CA GLY A 91 0.03 5.56 14.33
C GLY A 91 1.30 4.89 13.77
N PHE A 92 1.24 4.31 12.58
CA PHE A 92 2.41 3.77 11.89
C PHE A 92 3.23 4.88 11.21
N LEU A 93 2.55 5.87 10.64
CA LEU A 93 3.14 7.11 10.11
C LEU A 93 2.85 8.28 11.05
N GLU A 94 3.77 9.23 11.09
CA GLU A 94 3.56 10.46 11.85
C GLU A 94 2.54 11.35 11.16
N ARG A 95 1.58 11.87 11.93
CA ARG A 95 0.78 13.02 11.52
C ARG A 95 1.64 14.27 11.66
N LYS A 96 1.93 14.93 10.53
CA LYS A 96 2.49 16.28 10.60
C LYS A 96 1.44 17.21 11.23
N PRO A 97 1.84 18.09 12.16
CA PRO A 97 0.96 19.05 12.80
C PRO A 97 0.37 20.07 11.82
#